data_AF-A0A662T9H1-F1
#
_entry.id   AF-A0A662T9H1-F1
#
_cell.length_a   1.000
_cell.length_b   1.000
_cell.length_c   1.000
_cell.angle_alpha   90.00
_cell.angle_beta   90.00
_cell.angle_gamma   90.00
#
_symmetry.space_group_name_H-M   'P 1'
#
loop_
_entity.id
_entity.type
_entity.pdbx_description
1 polymer ?
#
loop_
_entity_poly.entity_id
_entity_poly.type
_entity_poly.pdbx_seq_one_letter_code
_entity_poly.pdbx_strand_id
1 'polypeptide(L)'
;MKRKYNTFELETNLAEVFRKIVDDFKKLLPAFKMLDIPLANGVGEGELVINYNAVIFNGKRRCKHGSSKKLTIPWPDDDIIPLFPASDPEKAVSGTWFAGDLLRQRACSGDDCSYETFYFPRIEEDGLVIGPITYYDMNGKPVYHDKRVVGKIFNFCKTAFRPYDLAVISFLIIAKHYLGDEIIIHTDGEYQHWMDGFYLCQDQLGYGAEYTIENGELVIGDKPKVIFLRGDRSDYAR
;
A
#
# COMPACT_ATOMS: atom_id res chain seq x y z
N MET A 1 1.67 0.11 36.97
CA MET A 1 3.12 0.34 37.07
C MET A 1 3.59 0.89 35.72
N LYS A 2 3.65 2.22 35.54
CA LYS A 2 4.08 2.83 34.26
C LYS A 2 5.60 2.71 34.18
N ARG A 3 6.13 1.88 33.26
CA ARG A 3 7.57 1.88 32.96
C ARG A 3 7.94 3.28 32.45
N LYS A 4 8.77 4.01 33.21
CA LYS A 4 9.48 5.19 32.69
C LYS A 4 10.53 4.67 31.72
N TYR A 5 10.18 4.58 30.45
CA TYR A 5 11.19 4.37 29.41
C TYR A 5 12.02 5.66 29.30
N ASN A 6 13.33 5.50 29.18
CA ASN A 6 14.24 6.62 28.89
C ASN A 6 13.95 7.10 27.46
N THR A 7 13.72 8.40 27.25
CA THR A 7 13.38 8.99 25.94
C THR A 7 14.38 8.60 24.85
N PHE A 8 15.67 8.51 25.20
CA PHE A 8 16.74 8.09 24.29
C PHE A 8 16.60 6.63 23.81
N GLU A 9 16.14 5.74 24.69
CA GLU A 9 15.96 4.32 24.39
C GLU A 9 14.74 4.10 23.48
N LEU A 10 13.67 4.88 23.68
CA LEU A 10 12.51 4.92 22.80
C LEU A 10 12.87 5.41 21.39
N GLU A 11 13.61 6.52 21.29
CA GLU A 11 14.06 7.07 20.00
C GLU A 11 14.96 6.09 19.23
N THR A 12 15.88 5.42 19.94
CA THR A 12 16.78 4.42 19.36
C THR A 12 16.00 3.23 18.81
N ASN A 13 14.98 2.77 19.54
CA ASN A 13 14.12 1.67 19.13
C ASN A 13 13.28 2.03 17.88
N LEU A 14 12.66 3.21 17.86
CA LEU A 14 11.86 3.68 16.72
C LEU A 14 12.71 3.85 15.45
N ALA A 15 13.95 4.33 15.59
CA ALA A 15 14.88 4.42 14.47
C ALA A 15 15.27 3.02 13.93
N GLU A 16 15.46 2.04 14.82
CA GLU A 16 15.72 0.66 14.40
C GLU A 16 14.52 0.03 13.70
N VAL A 17 13.31 0.25 14.21
CA VAL A 17 12.05 -0.19 13.60
C VAL A 17 11.91 0.38 12.19
N PHE A 18 12.09 1.70 12.02
CA PHE A 18 12.01 2.33 10.71
C PHE A 18 13.06 1.79 9.74
N ARG A 19 14.29 1.55 10.22
CA ARG A 19 15.35 0.93 9.42
C ARG A 19 14.93 -0.45 8.91
N LYS A 20 14.33 -1.29 9.75
CA LYS A 20 13.82 -2.61 9.35
C LYS A 20 12.74 -2.51 8.28
N ILE A 21 11.81 -1.56 8.42
CA ILE A 21 10.78 -1.28 7.40
C ILE A 21 11.43 -0.93 6.05
N VAL A 22 12.39 0.01 6.06
CA VAL A 22 13.11 0.44 4.86
C VAL A 22 13.91 -0.69 4.23
N ASP A 23 14.61 -1.48 5.04
CA ASP A 23 15.44 -2.59 4.57
C ASP A 23 14.59 -3.70 3.94
N ASP A 24 13.42 -4.02 4.50
CA ASP A 24 12.49 -4.98 3.90
C ASP A 24 11.84 -4.45 2.63
N PHE A 25 11.47 -3.16 2.58
CA PHE A 25 10.94 -2.57 1.36
C PHE A 25 11.95 -2.60 0.22
N LYS A 26 13.24 -2.35 0.50
CA LYS A 26 14.32 -2.45 -0.49
C LYS A 26 14.44 -3.85 -1.10
N LYS A 27 14.13 -4.91 -0.36
CA LYS A 27 14.14 -6.29 -0.87
C LYS A 27 13.06 -6.53 -1.93
N LEU A 28 11.99 -5.74 -1.95
CA LEU A 28 10.91 -5.86 -2.95
C LEU A 28 11.21 -5.14 -4.27
N LEU A 29 12.20 -4.23 -4.32
CA LEU A 29 12.52 -3.45 -5.52
C LEU A 29 12.85 -4.31 -6.76
N PRO A 30 13.61 -5.42 -6.65
CA PRO A 30 13.84 -6.31 -7.78
C PRO A 30 12.54 -6.95 -8.30
N ALA A 31 11.62 -7.32 -7.41
CA ALA A 31 10.34 -7.89 -7.80
C ALA A 31 9.47 -6.85 -8.52
N PHE A 32 9.38 -5.61 -8.04
CA PHE A 32 8.67 -4.55 -8.75
C PHE A 32 9.23 -4.32 -10.15
N LYS A 33 10.56 -4.37 -10.31
CA LYS A 33 11.20 -4.29 -11.63
C LYS A 33 10.82 -5.46 -12.54
N MET A 34 10.79 -6.68 -12.01
CA MET A 34 10.37 -7.87 -12.78
C MET A 34 8.89 -7.83 -13.18
N LEU A 35 8.05 -7.23 -12.34
CA LEU A 35 6.62 -7.03 -12.58
C LEU A 35 6.34 -5.81 -13.49
N ASP A 36 7.38 -5.18 -14.04
CA ASP A 36 7.29 -3.96 -14.84
C ASP A 36 6.51 -2.83 -14.13
N ILE A 37 6.80 -2.64 -12.84
CA ILE A 37 6.27 -1.57 -11.99
C ILE A 37 7.38 -0.51 -11.83
N PRO A 38 7.45 0.48 -12.74
CA PRO A 38 8.47 1.50 -12.65
C PRO A 38 8.09 2.51 -11.56
N LEU A 39 8.95 2.62 -10.55
CA LEU A 39 8.83 3.63 -9.49
C LEU A 39 9.80 4.79 -9.75
N ALA A 40 9.46 5.98 -9.25
CA ALA A 40 10.28 7.18 -9.30
C ALA A 40 10.17 7.97 -7.99
N ASN A 41 10.73 9.19 -7.91
CA ASN A 41 10.54 10.05 -6.74
C ASN A 41 9.07 10.42 -6.53
N GLY A 42 8.78 11.20 -5.48
CA GLY A 42 7.40 11.60 -5.15
C GLY A 42 6.63 12.29 -6.29
N VAL A 43 7.30 13.02 -7.18
CA VAL A 43 6.63 13.67 -8.32
C VAL A 43 6.56 12.79 -9.58
N GLY A 44 6.99 11.53 -9.49
CA GLY A 44 6.93 10.56 -10.58
C GLY A 44 8.09 10.67 -11.58
N GLU A 45 9.18 11.36 -11.24
CA GLU A 45 10.32 11.60 -12.13
C GLU A 45 11.66 11.22 -11.46
N GLY A 46 12.70 10.90 -12.23
CA GLY A 46 14.02 10.60 -11.65
C GLY A 46 14.07 9.38 -10.71
N GLU A 47 14.98 9.45 -9.73
CA GLU A 47 15.33 8.34 -8.84
C GLU A 47 14.44 8.25 -7.60
N LEU A 48 14.21 7.04 -7.11
CA LEU A 48 13.50 6.77 -5.86
C LEU A 48 14.16 7.44 -4.65
N VAL A 49 13.35 7.95 -3.72
CA VAL A 49 13.84 8.47 -2.43
C VAL A 49 13.54 7.45 -1.34
N ILE A 50 14.52 6.60 -1.04
CA ILE A 50 14.42 5.56 0.00
C ILE A 50 15.63 5.67 0.91
N ASN A 51 15.44 6.23 2.10
CA ASN A 51 16.49 6.37 3.11
C ASN A 51 15.90 6.16 4.52
N TYR A 52 16.72 6.31 5.56
CA TYR A 52 16.30 6.08 6.95
C TYR A 52 15.62 7.29 7.62
N ASN A 53 15.33 8.35 6.87
CA ASN A 53 14.54 9.48 7.32
C ASN A 53 13.15 9.50 6.69
N ALA A 54 13.03 9.06 5.43
CA ALA A 54 11.74 8.96 4.75
C ALA A 54 11.80 7.96 3.57
N VAL A 55 10.63 7.43 3.26
CA VAL A 55 10.36 6.73 2.01
C VAL A 55 9.37 7.58 1.21
N ILE A 56 9.80 8.02 0.04
CA ILE A 56 9.04 8.89 -0.85
C ILE A 56 9.12 8.36 -2.27
N PHE A 57 7.98 8.00 -2.83
CA PHE A 57 7.91 7.51 -4.20
C PHE A 57 6.55 7.74 -4.84
N ASN A 58 6.51 7.54 -6.14
CA ASN A 58 5.30 7.52 -6.95
C ASN A 58 5.53 6.57 -8.13
N GLY A 59 4.48 6.27 -8.90
CA GLY A 59 4.64 5.64 -10.20
C GLY A 59 5.45 6.53 -11.13
N LYS A 60 6.22 5.92 -12.02
CA LYS A 60 7.02 6.66 -13.00
C LYS A 60 6.10 7.28 -14.06
N ARG A 61 6.26 8.58 -14.28
CA ARG A 61 5.76 9.27 -15.48
C ARG A 61 6.55 8.82 -16.70
N ARG A 62 5.92 8.81 -17.86
CA ARG A 62 6.47 8.29 -19.12
C ARG A 62 6.95 6.84 -18.93
N CYS A 63 6.10 6.03 -18.31
CA CYS A 63 6.37 4.63 -17.98
C CYS A 63 6.50 3.72 -19.21
N LYS A 64 5.88 4.10 -20.35
CA LYS A 64 5.90 3.39 -21.63
C LYS A 64 5.12 2.07 -21.65
N HIS A 65 4.17 1.89 -20.75
CA HIS A 65 3.18 0.82 -20.88
C HIS A 65 2.32 1.12 -22.12
N GLY A 66 2.16 0.17 -23.04
CA GLY A 66 1.60 0.46 -24.37
C GLY A 66 0.08 0.66 -24.41
N SER A 67 -0.48 1.70 -23.77
CA SER A 67 -1.92 2.01 -23.84
C SER A 67 -2.22 3.20 -24.76
N SER A 68 -3.24 3.06 -25.60
CA SER A 68 -3.91 4.20 -26.25
C SER A 68 -5.07 4.76 -25.42
N LYS A 69 -5.56 4.03 -24.44
CA LYS A 69 -6.68 4.46 -23.59
C LYS A 69 -6.19 5.27 -22.39
N LYS A 70 -6.75 6.48 -22.26
CA LYS A 70 -6.61 7.30 -21.06
C LYS A 70 -7.60 6.81 -20.01
N LEU A 71 -7.09 6.26 -18.90
CA LEU A 71 -7.91 5.90 -17.74
C LEU A 71 -8.28 7.16 -16.96
N THR A 72 -9.51 7.21 -16.46
CA THR A 72 -10.01 8.36 -15.67
C THR A 72 -9.68 8.19 -14.19
N ILE A 73 -10.56 7.54 -13.43
CA ILE A 73 -10.30 7.10 -12.05
C ILE A 73 -10.44 5.58 -12.04
N PRO A 74 -9.32 4.85 -12.20
CA PRO A 74 -9.35 3.41 -12.17
C PRO A 74 -9.72 2.89 -10.78
N TRP A 75 -10.60 1.89 -10.75
CA TRP A 75 -11.04 1.19 -9.55
C TRP A 75 -11.00 -0.32 -9.83
N PRO A 76 -10.60 -1.16 -8.87
CA PRO A 76 -10.60 -2.60 -9.08
C PRO A 76 -12.02 -3.16 -9.24
N ASP A 77 -12.18 -4.08 -10.19
CA ASP A 77 -13.37 -4.94 -10.34
C ASP A 77 -13.38 -6.03 -9.26
N ASP A 78 -14.53 -6.60 -8.96
CA ASP A 78 -14.65 -7.73 -8.02
C ASP A 78 -13.95 -8.99 -8.56
N ASP A 79 -13.98 -9.16 -9.89
CA ASP A 79 -13.34 -10.27 -10.62
C ASP A 79 -11.86 -9.97 -10.97
N ILE A 80 -11.05 -9.55 -9.99
CA ILE A 80 -9.63 -9.27 -10.25
C ILE A 80 -8.87 -10.52 -10.71
N ILE A 81 -7.94 -10.33 -11.64
CA ILE A 81 -6.91 -11.30 -11.98
C ILE A 81 -5.67 -10.90 -11.18
N PRO A 82 -5.34 -11.64 -10.11
CA PRO A 82 -4.20 -11.32 -9.28
C PRO A 82 -2.89 -11.55 -10.03
N LEU A 83 -1.88 -10.84 -9.55
CA LEU A 83 -0.50 -10.86 -10.00
C LEU A 83 -0.35 -10.24 -11.40
N PHE A 84 0.58 -9.29 -11.48
CA PHE A 84 1.01 -8.55 -12.68
C PHE A 84 0.11 -7.39 -13.09
N PRO A 85 0.70 -6.20 -13.31
CA PRO A 85 0.07 -5.18 -14.14
C PRO A 85 -0.31 -5.74 -15.50
N ALA A 86 -1.40 -5.24 -16.07
CA ALA A 86 -1.80 -5.63 -17.41
C ALA A 86 -0.72 -5.25 -18.43
N SER A 87 -0.27 -6.22 -19.22
CA SER A 87 0.61 -5.97 -20.37
C SER A 87 -0.07 -5.13 -21.45
N ASP A 88 -1.40 -5.17 -21.48
CA ASP A 88 -2.29 -4.39 -22.34
C ASP A 88 -3.35 -3.71 -21.46
N PRO A 89 -3.16 -2.42 -21.09
CA PRO A 89 -4.08 -1.69 -20.23
C PRO A 89 -5.52 -1.61 -20.75
N GLU A 90 -5.76 -1.74 -22.06
CA GLU A 90 -7.12 -1.73 -22.61
C GLU A 90 -7.88 -2.99 -22.22
N LYS A 91 -7.20 -4.14 -22.20
CA LYS A 91 -7.78 -5.43 -21.76
C LYS A 91 -7.97 -5.51 -20.26
N ALA A 92 -7.30 -4.65 -19.50
CA ALA A 92 -7.52 -4.55 -18.06
C ALA A 92 -8.90 -3.98 -17.73
N VAL A 93 -9.48 -3.16 -18.62
CA VAL A 93 -10.77 -2.51 -18.37
C VAL A 93 -11.91 -3.50 -18.56
N SER A 94 -12.70 -3.70 -17.52
CA SER A 94 -13.87 -4.57 -17.53
C SER A 94 -15.20 -3.83 -17.55
N GLY A 95 -15.18 -2.52 -17.26
CA GLY A 95 -16.39 -1.71 -17.25
C GLY A 95 -16.14 -0.29 -16.75
N THR A 96 -17.18 0.31 -16.19
CA THR A 96 -17.16 1.65 -15.61
C THR A 96 -17.91 1.66 -14.28
N TRP A 97 -17.47 2.51 -13.36
CA TRP A 97 -18.19 2.84 -12.12
C TRP A 97 -18.53 4.34 -12.13
N PHE A 98 -19.24 4.82 -11.10
CA PHE A 98 -19.78 6.19 -11.12
C PHE A 98 -18.71 7.29 -11.28
N ALA A 99 -17.45 7.00 -10.97
CA ALA A 99 -16.35 7.96 -11.04
C ALA A 99 -15.28 7.64 -12.11
N GLY A 100 -15.34 6.51 -12.82
CA GLY A 100 -14.31 6.15 -13.79
C GLY A 100 -14.37 4.73 -14.35
N ASP A 101 -13.18 4.14 -14.57
CA ASP A 101 -13.00 2.84 -15.21
C ASP A 101 -12.90 1.72 -14.15
N LEU A 102 -13.52 0.56 -14.40
CA LEU A 102 -13.32 -0.66 -13.61
C LEU A 102 -12.20 -1.51 -14.24
N LEU A 103 -11.30 -2.03 -13.41
CA LEU A 103 -10.11 -2.75 -13.82
C LEU A 103 -10.02 -4.14 -13.18
N ARG A 104 -9.82 -5.18 -13.98
CA ARG A 104 -9.52 -6.54 -13.48
C ARG A 104 -8.04 -6.75 -13.19
N GLN A 105 -7.17 -5.90 -13.72
CA GLN A 105 -5.73 -5.93 -13.50
C GLN A 105 -5.20 -4.53 -13.31
N ARG A 106 -4.12 -4.37 -12.55
CA ARG A 106 -3.51 -3.05 -12.34
C ARG A 106 -3.06 -2.48 -13.67
N ALA A 107 -3.48 -1.26 -13.97
CA ALA A 107 -3.19 -0.64 -15.25
C ALA A 107 -3.00 0.87 -15.10
N CYS A 108 -2.33 1.46 -16.08
CA CYS A 108 -2.11 2.90 -16.16
C CYS A 108 -2.60 3.41 -17.53
N SER A 109 -2.58 4.73 -17.72
CA SER A 109 -2.94 5.37 -19.00
C SER A 109 -1.89 5.18 -20.11
N GLY A 110 -0.98 4.21 -19.94
CA GLY A 110 0.10 3.85 -20.84
C GLY A 110 1.35 4.70 -20.72
N ASP A 111 1.21 6.02 -20.65
CA ASP A 111 2.35 6.91 -20.50
C ASP A 111 2.54 7.39 -19.05
N ASP A 112 1.61 7.15 -18.13
CA ASP A 112 1.72 7.69 -16.78
C ASP A 112 1.21 6.72 -15.70
N CYS A 113 2.15 6.14 -14.95
CA CYS A 113 1.85 5.34 -13.76
C CYS A 113 1.69 6.18 -12.50
N SER A 114 2.07 7.47 -12.52
CA SER A 114 2.00 8.33 -11.34
C SER A 114 0.56 8.69 -10.98
N TYR A 115 0.31 8.95 -9.71
CA TYR A 115 -0.99 9.47 -9.24
C TYR A 115 -0.85 10.35 -8.02
N GLU A 116 -0.65 9.78 -6.84
CA GLU A 116 -0.40 10.54 -5.60
C GLU A 116 0.95 10.13 -5.00
N THR A 117 1.65 11.13 -4.46
CA THR A 117 2.93 10.91 -3.78
C THR A 117 2.71 10.02 -2.57
N PHE A 118 3.36 8.87 -2.54
CA PHE A 118 3.53 8.14 -1.30
C PHE A 118 4.63 8.80 -0.48
N TYR A 119 4.30 9.27 0.71
CA TYR A 119 5.22 9.90 1.65
C TYR A 119 5.06 9.26 3.03
N PHE A 120 6.13 8.62 3.50
CA PHE A 120 6.16 7.98 4.81
C PHE A 120 7.45 8.36 5.55
N PRO A 121 7.42 9.41 6.38
CA PRO A 121 8.58 9.84 7.14
C PRO A 121 8.80 8.99 8.39
N ARG A 122 10.04 8.98 8.89
CA ARG A 122 10.38 8.37 10.18
C ARG A 122 9.80 9.15 11.36
N ILE A 123 9.78 10.48 11.24
CA ILE A 123 9.23 11.42 12.23
C ILE A 123 8.31 12.37 11.47
N GLU A 124 7.08 12.50 11.95
CA GLU A 124 6.10 13.46 11.43
C GLU A 124 5.87 14.53 12.50
N GLU A 125 6.33 15.76 12.21
CA GLU A 125 6.29 16.88 13.16
C GLU A 125 5.07 17.79 12.95
N ASP A 126 4.60 17.88 11.71
CA ASP A 126 3.56 18.84 11.29
C ASP A 126 2.22 18.16 10.94
N GLY A 127 2.13 16.85 11.17
CA GLY A 127 0.94 16.07 10.84
C GLY A 127 -0.27 16.37 11.72
N LEU A 128 -1.46 16.15 11.16
CA LEU A 128 -2.72 16.34 11.87
C LEU A 128 -2.88 15.28 12.97
N VAL A 129 -2.75 15.68 14.23
CA VAL A 129 -3.04 14.80 15.37
C VAL A 129 -4.55 14.61 15.52
N ILE A 130 -5.00 13.36 15.53
CA ILE A 130 -6.41 12.98 15.62
C ILE A 130 -6.94 13.29 17.03
N GLY A 131 -7.89 14.22 17.11
CA GLY A 131 -8.61 14.54 18.33
C GLY A 131 -9.68 13.49 18.70
N PRO A 132 -10.36 13.64 19.84
CA PRO A 132 -11.39 12.68 20.27
C PRO A 132 -12.69 12.78 19.47
N ILE A 133 -12.97 13.91 18.80
CA ILE A 133 -14.23 14.16 18.08
C ILE A 133 -13.96 14.04 16.58
N THR A 134 -14.76 13.23 15.89
CA THR A 134 -14.74 13.07 14.44
C THR A 134 -15.53 14.18 13.75
N TYR A 135 -16.79 14.36 14.13
CA TYR A 135 -17.68 15.40 13.61
C TYR A 135 -18.85 15.63 14.57
N TYR A 136 -19.70 16.62 14.28
CA TYR A 136 -20.97 16.84 14.97
C TYR A 136 -22.12 16.40 14.06
N ASP A 137 -23.06 15.62 14.57
CA ASP A 137 -24.23 15.20 13.80
C ASP A 137 -25.19 16.37 13.50
N MET A 138 -26.27 16.10 12.77
CA MET A 138 -27.27 17.12 12.41
C MET A 138 -27.97 17.79 13.59
N ASN A 139 -27.87 17.21 14.80
CA ASN A 139 -28.41 17.76 16.04
C ASN A 139 -27.33 18.45 16.90
N GLY A 140 -26.11 18.58 16.38
CA GLY A 140 -24.98 19.18 17.10
C GLY A 140 -24.38 18.27 18.18
N LYS A 141 -24.67 16.96 18.17
CA LYS A 141 -24.08 16.01 19.11
C LYS A 141 -22.72 15.53 18.58
N PRO A 142 -21.65 15.49 19.41
CA PRO A 142 -20.36 15.01 18.96
C PRO A 142 -20.39 13.50 18.68
N VAL A 143 -19.83 13.12 17.54
CA VAL A 143 -19.49 11.75 17.16
C VAL A 143 -17.99 11.58 17.43
N TYR A 144 -17.62 10.54 18.17
CA TYR A 144 -16.27 10.33 18.67
C TYR A 144 -15.46 9.39 17.78
N HIS A 145 -14.16 9.67 17.68
CA HIS A 145 -13.21 8.75 17.07
C HIS A 145 -13.06 7.48 17.91
N ASP A 146 -12.65 6.39 17.26
CA ASP A 146 -12.12 5.22 17.95
C ASP A 146 -10.96 5.63 18.87
N LYS A 147 -10.97 5.19 20.13
CA LYS A 147 -9.91 5.48 21.09
C LYS A 147 -8.54 5.00 20.61
N ARG A 148 -8.48 3.99 19.74
CA ARG A 148 -7.25 3.49 19.12
C ARG A 148 -6.56 4.55 18.24
N VAL A 149 -7.32 5.45 17.61
CA VAL A 149 -6.76 6.46 16.70
C VAL A 149 -6.47 7.80 17.38
N VAL A 150 -7.12 8.10 18.51
CA VAL A 150 -6.94 9.37 19.22
C VAL A 150 -5.47 9.56 19.63
N GLY A 151 -4.89 10.69 19.27
CA GLY A 151 -3.48 11.04 19.52
C GLY A 151 -2.51 10.51 18.46
N LYS A 152 -2.95 9.73 17.48
CA LYS A 152 -2.14 9.36 16.31
C LYS A 152 -2.19 10.47 15.26
N ILE A 153 -1.22 10.46 14.35
CA ILE A 153 -1.16 11.38 13.22
C ILE A 153 -1.93 10.80 12.04
N PHE A 154 -2.81 11.61 11.45
CA PHE A 154 -3.51 11.27 10.21
C PHE A 154 -2.64 11.57 8.99
N ASN A 155 -2.53 10.58 8.11
CA ASN A 155 -1.92 10.71 6.80
C ASN A 155 -2.65 9.76 5.84
N PHE A 156 -2.62 10.04 4.54
CA PHE A 156 -3.23 9.19 3.52
C PHE A 156 -2.48 9.30 2.19
N CYS A 157 -2.67 8.29 1.33
CA CYS A 157 -2.23 8.30 -0.06
C CYS A 157 -3.33 7.62 -0.86
N LYS A 158 -3.91 8.33 -1.84
CA LYS A 158 -4.90 7.72 -2.72
C LYS A 158 -4.18 6.78 -3.67
N THR A 159 -4.76 5.60 -3.76
CA THR A 159 -4.43 4.60 -4.76
C THR A 159 -5.57 4.56 -5.77
N ALA A 160 -5.29 4.13 -6.99
CA ALA A 160 -6.25 4.08 -8.09
C ALA A 160 -6.07 2.81 -8.92
N PHE A 161 -5.73 1.71 -8.25
CA PHE A 161 -5.36 0.44 -8.85
C PHE A 161 -4.31 0.53 -9.98
N ARG A 162 -3.39 1.49 -9.86
CA ARG A 162 -2.24 1.67 -10.77
C ARG A 162 -1.13 0.71 -10.42
N PRO A 163 -0.16 0.46 -11.34
CA PRO A 163 0.95 -0.46 -11.08
C PRO A 163 1.74 -0.12 -9.81
N TYR A 164 2.01 1.16 -9.55
CA TYR A 164 2.78 1.59 -8.38
C TYR A 164 2.04 1.38 -7.04
N ASP A 165 0.71 1.23 -7.06
CA ASP A 165 -0.08 1.00 -5.85
C ASP A 165 0.31 -0.32 -5.17
N LEU A 166 0.82 -1.29 -5.93
CA LEU A 166 1.37 -2.51 -5.34
C LEU A 166 2.55 -2.20 -4.40
N ALA A 167 3.40 -1.23 -4.77
CA ALA A 167 4.50 -0.81 -3.90
C ALA A 167 3.98 -0.07 -2.65
N VAL A 168 2.92 0.73 -2.78
CA VAL A 168 2.24 1.37 -1.63
C VAL A 168 1.69 0.31 -0.67
N ILE A 169 0.91 -0.63 -1.20
CA ILE A 169 0.30 -1.73 -0.44
C ILE A 169 1.38 -2.55 0.28
N SER A 170 2.42 -3.00 -0.44
CA SER A 170 3.51 -3.78 0.15
C SER A 170 4.26 -2.99 1.23
N PHE A 171 4.49 -1.69 1.03
CA PHE A 171 5.10 -0.87 2.08
C PHE A 171 4.23 -0.80 3.33
N LEU A 172 2.92 -0.60 3.19
CA LEU A 172 1.98 -0.54 4.31
C LEU A 172 1.88 -1.86 5.07
N ILE A 173 1.96 -3.01 4.39
CA ILE A 173 2.05 -4.33 5.01
C ILE A 173 3.32 -4.45 5.86
N ILE A 174 4.48 -4.08 5.30
CA ILE A 174 5.76 -4.07 6.03
C ILE A 174 5.69 -3.14 7.25
N ALA A 175 5.14 -1.93 7.08
CA ALA A 175 4.98 -0.99 8.17
C ALA A 175 4.07 -1.56 9.27
N LYS A 176 2.94 -2.18 8.93
CA LYS A 176 2.05 -2.87 9.88
C LYS A 176 2.75 -3.99 10.62
N HIS A 177 3.59 -4.76 9.94
CA HIS A 177 4.36 -5.85 10.53
C HIS A 177 5.27 -5.38 11.67
N TYR A 178 6.01 -4.29 11.45
CA TYR A 178 6.96 -3.80 12.44
C TYR A 178 6.35 -2.86 13.49
N LEU A 179 5.33 -2.08 13.13
CA LEU A 179 4.71 -1.11 14.03
C LEU A 179 3.53 -1.70 14.82
N GLY A 180 2.92 -2.80 14.36
CA GLY A 180 1.80 -3.44 15.05
C GLY A 180 0.64 -2.47 15.30
N ASP A 181 0.29 -2.24 16.56
CA ASP A 181 -0.78 -1.33 16.98
C ASP A 181 -0.37 0.15 16.99
N GLU A 182 0.92 0.45 16.79
CA GLU A 182 1.40 1.83 16.66
C GLU A 182 0.94 2.46 15.34
N ILE A 183 0.62 1.65 14.32
CA ILE A 183 0.01 2.10 13.07
C ILE A 183 -1.38 1.46 12.86
N ILE A 184 -2.32 2.26 12.37
CA ILE A 184 -3.65 1.81 11.96
C ILE A 184 -3.79 2.18 10.49
N ILE A 185 -4.09 1.20 9.65
CA ILE A 185 -4.19 1.37 8.19
C ILE A 185 -5.62 1.08 7.79
N HIS A 186 -6.30 2.11 7.31
CA HIS A 186 -7.63 2.00 6.73
C HIS A 186 -7.57 2.02 5.20
N THR A 187 -8.54 1.38 4.56
CA THR A 187 -8.64 1.27 3.12
C THR A 187 -10.10 1.26 2.67
N ASP A 188 -10.36 1.90 1.53
CA ASP A 188 -11.64 1.79 0.82
C ASP A 188 -11.68 0.53 -0.09
N GLY A 189 -10.57 -0.23 -0.17
CA GLY A 189 -10.47 -1.47 -0.93
C GLY A 189 -10.78 -2.71 -0.11
N GLU A 190 -11.10 -3.81 -0.79
CA GLU A 190 -11.40 -5.10 -0.20
C GLU A 190 -10.18 -6.03 -0.21
N TYR A 191 -10.31 -7.21 0.41
CA TYR A 191 -9.24 -8.21 0.54
C TYR A 191 -8.56 -8.52 -0.80
N GLN A 192 -9.34 -8.76 -1.86
CA GLN A 192 -8.82 -9.11 -3.17
C GLN A 192 -7.91 -8.00 -3.73
N HIS A 193 -8.23 -6.72 -3.51
CA HIS A 193 -7.42 -5.59 -3.99
C HIS A 193 -6.02 -5.53 -3.34
N TRP A 194 -5.86 -6.16 -2.17
CA TRP A 194 -4.62 -6.23 -1.40
C TRP A 194 -3.84 -7.54 -1.61
N MET A 195 -4.48 -8.54 -2.19
CA MET A 195 -3.98 -9.92 -2.25
C MET A 195 -2.60 -10.03 -2.92
N ASP A 196 -2.35 -9.26 -3.99
CA ASP A 196 -1.03 -9.19 -4.63
C ASP A 196 0.08 -8.78 -3.65
N GLY A 197 -0.22 -7.81 -2.78
CA GLY A 197 0.71 -7.32 -1.78
C GLY A 197 0.98 -8.36 -0.71
N PHE A 198 -0.06 -9.06 -0.24
CA PHE A 198 0.08 -10.17 0.69
C PHE A 198 0.97 -11.28 0.13
N TYR A 199 0.73 -11.70 -1.11
CA TYR A 199 1.54 -12.73 -1.75
C TYR A 199 2.96 -12.28 -2.01
N LEU A 200 3.16 -11.05 -2.49
CA LEU A 200 4.50 -10.53 -2.75
C LEU A 200 5.33 -10.45 -1.46
N CYS A 201 4.76 -9.91 -0.39
CA CYS A 201 5.43 -9.86 0.91
C CYS A 201 5.70 -11.28 1.42
N GLN A 202 4.74 -12.21 1.32
CA GLN A 202 4.94 -13.57 1.78
C GLN A 202 6.07 -14.29 1.04
N ASP A 203 6.13 -14.15 -0.29
CA ASP A 203 7.14 -14.77 -1.13
C ASP A 203 8.54 -14.19 -0.89
N GLN A 204 8.64 -12.86 -0.75
CA GLN A 204 9.92 -12.16 -0.68
C GLN A 204 10.47 -12.00 0.74
N LEU A 205 9.59 -11.91 1.74
CA LEU A 205 9.94 -11.55 3.13
C LEU A 205 9.58 -12.65 4.15
N GLY A 206 8.78 -13.63 3.75
CA GLY A 206 8.35 -14.72 4.62
C GLY A 206 7.14 -14.41 5.51
N TYR A 207 6.57 -13.21 5.39
CA TYR A 207 5.34 -12.77 6.07
C TYR A 207 4.47 -11.97 5.09
N GLY A 208 3.16 -12.00 5.25
CA GLY A 208 2.21 -11.36 4.35
C GLY A 208 0.88 -12.11 4.25
N ALA A 209 0.93 -13.45 4.29
CA ALA A 209 -0.27 -14.29 4.16
C ALA A 209 -1.15 -14.32 5.41
N GLU A 210 -0.65 -13.84 6.54
CA GLU A 210 -1.41 -13.68 7.78
C GLU A 210 -2.30 -12.42 7.79
N TYR A 211 -2.14 -11.52 6.83
CA TYR A 211 -2.92 -10.28 6.79
C TYR A 211 -4.23 -10.44 6.04
N THR A 212 -5.23 -9.64 6.44
CA THR A 212 -6.53 -9.54 5.80
C THR A 212 -7.07 -8.12 5.93
N ILE A 213 -8.17 -7.82 5.22
CA ILE A 213 -8.94 -6.59 5.38
C ILE A 213 -10.23 -6.94 6.12
N GLU A 214 -10.43 -6.37 7.31
CA GLU A 214 -11.64 -6.52 8.11
C GLU A 214 -12.24 -5.15 8.40
N ASN A 215 -13.51 -4.95 8.02
CA ASN A 215 -14.21 -3.67 8.20
C ASN A 215 -13.42 -2.45 7.68
N GLY A 216 -12.70 -2.62 6.55
CA GLY A 216 -11.87 -1.56 5.95
C GLY A 216 -10.55 -1.29 6.68
N GLU A 217 -10.08 -2.19 7.56
CA GLU A 217 -8.80 -2.09 8.28
C GLU A 217 -7.88 -3.25 7.91
N LEU A 218 -6.59 -2.97 7.70
CA LEU A 218 -5.55 -4.00 7.56
C LEU A 218 -5.22 -4.60 8.93
N VAL A 219 -5.56 -5.87 9.12
CA VAL A 219 -5.36 -6.60 10.37
C VAL A 219 -4.66 -7.93 10.14
N ILE A 220 -4.16 -8.54 11.22
CA ILE A 220 -3.69 -9.93 11.18
C ILE A 220 -4.93 -10.80 11.32
N GLY A 221 -5.26 -11.55 10.26
CA GLY A 221 -6.41 -12.45 10.25
C GLY A 221 -6.17 -13.72 11.05
N ASP A 222 -7.26 -14.38 11.42
CA ASP A 222 -7.20 -15.75 11.92
C ASP A 222 -6.65 -16.66 10.81
N LYS A 223 -5.43 -17.16 11.00
CA LYS A 223 -4.64 -17.93 10.02
C LYS A 223 -5.50 -18.78 9.07
N PRO A 224 -5.58 -18.47 7.77
CA PRO A 224 -5.90 -19.50 6.81
C PRO A 224 -4.73 -20.48 6.76
N LYS A 225 -4.99 -21.78 6.95
CA LYS A 225 -4.04 -22.85 6.64
C LYS A 225 -3.84 -22.88 5.11
N VAL A 226 -3.04 -21.97 4.56
CA VAL A 226 -2.68 -22.06 3.14
C VAL A 226 -1.57 -23.11 3.01
N ILE A 227 -1.95 -24.27 2.47
CA ILE A 227 -1.02 -25.28 1.96
C ILE A 227 -0.51 -24.73 0.63
N PHE A 228 0.78 -24.38 0.56
CA PHE A 228 1.42 -24.12 -0.73
C PHE A 228 1.50 -25.43 -1.51
N LEU A 229 0.61 -25.61 -2.49
CA LEU A 229 0.94 -26.50 -3.61
C LEU A 229 2.01 -25.76 -4.42
N ARG A 230 3.28 -26.11 -4.21
CA ARG A 230 4.34 -25.73 -5.14
C ARG A 230 4.02 -26.38 -6.49
N GLY A 231 3.32 -25.65 -7.35
CA GLY A 231 3.28 -25.94 -8.78
C GLY A 231 4.68 -25.75 -9.33
N ASP A 232 5.24 -26.80 -9.91
CA ASP A 232 6.54 -26.78 -10.55
C ASP A 232 6.57 -25.69 -11.64
N ARG A 233 7.67 -24.95 -11.75
CA ARG A 233 7.80 -23.77 -12.65
C ARG A 233 7.88 -24.16 -14.14
N SER A 234 7.56 -25.40 -14.51
CA SER A 234 7.67 -25.94 -15.86
C SER A 234 6.46 -25.65 -16.77
N ASP A 235 5.31 -25.23 -16.21
CA ASP A 235 4.07 -25.16 -16.99
C ASP A 235 3.74 -23.79 -17.62
N TYR A 236 4.54 -22.74 -17.35
CA TYR A 236 4.32 -21.40 -17.93
C TYR A 236 5.15 -21.11 -19.18
N ALA A 237 5.81 -22.11 -19.76
CA ALA A 237 6.50 -22.02 -21.03
C ALA A 237 5.77 -22.85 -22.10
N ARG A 238 4.63 -22.34 -22.58
CA ARG A 238 4.07 -22.69 -23.90
C ARG A 238 3.42 -21.48 -24.54
#